data_AF-A0A7L2Q2G6-F1
#
_entry.id   AF-A0A7L2Q2G6-F1
#
_cell.length_a   1.000
_cell.length_b   1.000
_cell.length_c   1.000
_cell.angle_alpha   90.00
_cell.angle_beta   90.00
_cell.angle_gamma   90.00
#
_symmetry.space_group_name_H-M   'P 1'
#
loop_
_entity.id
_entity.type
_entity.pdbx_description
1 polymer ?
#
loop_
_entity_poly.entity_id
_entity_poly.type
_entity_poly.pdbx_seq_one_letter_code
_entity_poly.pdbx_strand_id
1 'polypeptide(L)'
;ELVHLVWGKKAGPRGLADTIFCRWAQGFVFSDSESTALEQFEGGPCAVIAPVQAFLLKRLFTSEKSTWRDCPEEEQKNLLCHTLCDILEMACSDNSESYCLATWIRGKTTEETASISEGPAESSHQEEQPSALAVEELGFERFHALIHKRAFKSFPELKAAVWDQYSAWTNRFGVLLFLYSVILTKGIENIKNEIEDATEPLIDPVYGHGSQSLINLLLTGHAVSNVWDGDRECSGMKLLGIHKQATVGFLTLMESLRYCKVGSYLKSPKFPIWILGSETHLTVFFAK
;
A
#
# COMPACT_ATOMS: atom_id res chain seq x y z
N GLU A 1 13.16 3.97 -12.38
CA GLU A 1 13.22 2.58 -11.87
C GLU A 1 11.99 2.21 -11.04
N LEU A 2 11.68 2.93 -9.96
CA LEU A 2 10.49 2.67 -9.12
C LEU A 2 9.20 2.51 -9.93
N VAL A 3 8.89 3.51 -10.78
CA VAL A 3 7.68 3.48 -11.63
C VAL A 3 7.67 2.27 -12.56
N HIS A 4 8.83 1.88 -13.07
CA HIS A 4 8.95 0.75 -13.98
C HIS A 4 8.74 -0.59 -13.27
N LEU A 5 9.28 -0.74 -12.04
CA LEU A 5 9.05 -1.93 -11.21
C LEU A 5 7.57 -2.08 -10.84
N VAL A 6 6.89 -0.98 -10.52
CA VAL A 6 5.49 -1.02 -10.07
C VAL A 6 4.51 -1.17 -11.24
N TRP A 7 4.70 -0.42 -12.32
CA TRP A 7 3.70 -0.28 -13.39
C TRP A 7 4.14 -0.87 -14.74
N GLY A 8 5.37 -1.39 -14.83
CA GLY A 8 5.91 -1.99 -16.04
C GLY A 8 6.42 -0.94 -17.02
N LYS A 9 6.69 -1.36 -18.26
CA LYS A 9 6.92 -0.39 -19.36
C LYS A 9 5.57 0.21 -19.73
N LYS A 10 5.53 1.44 -20.22
CA LYS A 10 4.32 2.03 -20.83
C LYS A 10 3.89 1.17 -22.03
N ALA A 11 3.12 0.12 -21.77
CA ALA A 11 2.69 -0.87 -22.75
C ALA A 11 1.16 -0.99 -22.63
N GLY A 12 0.47 0.03 -23.12
CA GLY A 12 -0.99 0.08 -23.16
C GLY A 12 -1.47 1.39 -23.79
N PRO A 13 -2.73 1.46 -24.22
CA PRO A 13 -3.35 2.74 -24.59
C PRO A 13 -3.22 3.70 -23.41
N ARG A 14 -2.80 4.96 -23.64
CA ARG A 14 -2.59 5.96 -22.57
C ARG A 14 -3.71 5.98 -21.52
N GLY A 15 -4.97 5.82 -21.95
CA GLY A 15 -6.12 5.81 -21.06
C GLY A 15 -6.22 4.62 -20.08
N LEU A 16 -5.73 3.41 -20.43
CA LEU A 16 -5.86 2.25 -19.53
C LEU A 16 -4.96 2.40 -18.30
N ALA A 17 -3.72 2.84 -18.51
CA ALA A 17 -2.79 3.08 -17.41
C ALA A 17 -3.30 4.16 -16.45
N ASP A 18 -3.92 5.23 -16.97
CA ASP A 18 -4.51 6.29 -16.15
C ASP A 18 -5.73 5.80 -15.36
N THR A 19 -6.59 4.95 -15.95
CA THR A 19 -7.73 4.36 -15.22
C THR A 19 -7.28 3.43 -14.09
N ILE A 20 -6.28 2.57 -14.32
CA ILE A 20 -5.72 1.71 -13.27
C ILE A 20 -5.05 2.57 -12.20
N PHE A 21 -4.30 3.60 -12.59
CA PHE A 21 -3.69 4.52 -11.64
C PHE A 21 -4.71 5.20 -10.72
N CYS A 22 -5.83 5.68 -11.27
CA CYS A 22 -6.91 6.30 -10.49
C CYS A 22 -7.48 5.35 -9.43
N ARG A 23 -7.62 4.06 -9.75
CA ARG A 23 -8.06 3.04 -8.77
C ARG A 23 -7.12 2.94 -7.57
N TRP A 24 -5.82 3.20 -7.76
CA TRP A 24 -4.81 3.20 -6.70
C TRP A 24 -4.60 4.54 -5.99
N ALA A 25 -5.20 5.61 -6.48
CA ALA A 25 -4.98 6.97 -5.99
C ALA A 25 -5.73 7.32 -4.69
N GLN A 26 -6.21 6.35 -3.92
CA GLN A 26 -6.87 6.60 -2.63
C GLN A 26 -5.88 6.71 -1.46
N GLY A 27 -6.36 7.27 -0.34
CA GLY A 27 -5.68 7.21 0.95
C GLY A 27 -6.15 6.01 1.78
N PHE A 28 -5.61 5.88 2.98
CA PHE A 28 -6.16 5.00 4.01
C PHE A 28 -7.35 5.71 4.68
N VAL A 29 -8.54 5.19 4.48
CA VAL A 29 -9.78 5.75 5.02
C VAL A 29 -10.40 4.71 5.95
N PHE A 30 -10.74 5.13 7.16
CA PHE A 30 -11.45 4.27 8.11
C PHE A 30 -12.95 4.30 7.81
N SER A 31 -13.63 3.17 8.01
CA SER A 31 -15.07 3.08 7.78
C SER A 31 -15.87 3.78 8.88
N ASP A 32 -16.89 4.53 8.47
CA ASP A 32 -17.87 5.11 9.38
C ASP A 32 -18.72 4.05 10.10
N SER A 33 -18.84 2.86 9.50
CA SER A 33 -19.65 1.75 10.02
C SER A 33 -18.89 0.77 10.92
N GLU A 34 -17.57 0.70 10.77
CA GLU A 34 -16.66 -0.12 11.58
C GLU A 34 -15.34 0.65 11.73
N SER A 35 -15.20 1.34 12.85
CA SER A 35 -14.14 2.34 13.07
C SER A 35 -12.72 1.77 13.10
N THR A 36 -12.56 0.45 13.02
CA THR A 36 -11.26 -0.24 12.89
C THR A 36 -11.01 -0.84 11.51
N ALA A 37 -11.95 -0.73 10.58
CA ALA A 37 -11.82 -1.24 9.23
C ALA A 37 -11.34 -0.13 8.28
N LEU A 38 -10.38 -0.48 7.42
CA LEU A 38 -9.99 0.34 6.29
C LEU A 38 -10.87 0.06 5.07
N GLU A 39 -11.33 1.11 4.42
CA GLU A 39 -12.16 1.04 3.22
C GLU A 39 -11.33 0.96 1.94
N GLN A 40 -11.91 0.27 0.95
CA GLN A 40 -11.40 0.23 -0.41
C GLN A 40 -12.51 0.71 -1.35
N PHE A 41 -12.23 1.72 -2.15
CA PHE A 41 -13.21 2.30 -3.07
C PHE A 41 -13.24 1.60 -4.43
N GLU A 42 -12.07 1.14 -4.90
CA GLU A 42 -11.90 0.59 -6.24
C GLU A 42 -11.07 -0.70 -6.21
N GLY A 43 -11.20 -1.56 -7.22
CA GLY A 43 -10.41 -2.80 -7.32
C GLY A 43 -8.91 -2.53 -7.47
N GLY A 44 -8.03 -3.36 -6.89
CA GLY A 44 -6.56 -3.25 -7.05
C GLY A 44 -5.79 -2.96 -5.75
N PRO A 45 -6.05 -1.84 -5.05
CA PRO A 45 -5.37 -1.45 -3.82
C PRO A 45 -5.48 -2.41 -2.64
N CYS A 46 -6.38 -3.39 -2.72
CA CYS A 46 -6.49 -4.46 -1.71
C CYS A 46 -5.16 -5.14 -1.42
N ALA A 47 -4.23 -5.21 -2.40
CA ALA A 47 -2.90 -5.77 -2.21
C ALA A 47 -2.00 -4.98 -1.23
N VAL A 48 -2.37 -3.74 -0.90
CA VAL A 48 -1.73 -2.93 0.16
C VAL A 48 -2.65 -2.78 1.37
N ILE A 49 -3.95 -2.54 1.15
CA ILE A 49 -4.91 -2.30 2.23
C ILE A 49 -5.15 -3.55 3.07
N ALA A 50 -5.29 -4.73 2.47
CA ALA A 50 -5.54 -5.95 3.24
C ALA A 50 -4.34 -6.29 4.17
N PRO A 51 -3.07 -6.20 3.74
CA PRO A 51 -1.94 -6.28 4.67
C PRO A 51 -1.98 -5.24 5.78
N VAL A 52 -2.19 -3.96 5.46
CA VAL A 52 -2.27 -2.90 6.49
C VAL A 52 -3.40 -3.20 7.48
N GLN A 53 -4.58 -3.60 7.01
CA GLN A 53 -5.70 -3.99 7.87
C GLN A 53 -5.35 -5.20 8.77
N ALA A 54 -4.67 -6.21 8.23
CA ALA A 54 -4.27 -7.39 9.00
C ALA A 54 -3.26 -7.03 10.12
N PHE A 55 -2.27 -6.18 9.82
CA PHE A 55 -1.33 -5.70 10.84
C PHE A 55 -1.98 -4.75 11.85
N LEU A 56 -2.97 -3.95 11.43
CA LEU A 56 -3.78 -3.14 12.33
C LEU A 56 -4.55 -4.02 13.32
N LEU A 57 -5.21 -5.07 12.83
CA LEU A 57 -5.89 -6.06 13.68
C LEU A 57 -4.92 -6.74 14.65
N LYS A 58 -3.70 -7.10 14.23
CA LYS A 58 -2.67 -7.66 15.14
C LYS A 58 -2.47 -6.75 16.36
N ARG A 59 -2.48 -5.43 16.21
CA ARG A 59 -2.37 -4.50 17.35
C ARG A 59 -3.61 -4.53 18.25
N LEU A 60 -4.80 -4.66 17.66
CA LEU A 60 -6.05 -4.77 18.40
C LEU A 60 -6.16 -6.10 19.16
N PHE A 61 -5.55 -7.17 18.67
CA PHE A 61 -5.43 -8.45 19.38
C PHE A 61 -4.55 -8.34 20.63
N THR A 62 -3.49 -7.54 20.58
CA THR A 62 -2.64 -7.26 21.75
C THR A 62 -3.25 -6.26 22.73
N SER A 63 -4.38 -5.64 22.37
CA SER A 63 -5.10 -4.70 23.23
C SER A 63 -6.11 -5.45 24.12
N GLU A 64 -6.05 -5.20 25.42
CA GLU A 64 -6.99 -5.75 26.42
C GLU A 64 -8.37 -5.06 26.39
N LYS A 65 -8.56 -4.02 25.57
CA LYS A 65 -9.84 -3.30 25.46
C LYS A 65 -10.92 -4.19 24.84
N SER A 66 -12.02 -4.38 25.57
CA SER A 66 -13.20 -5.11 25.08
C SER A 66 -13.95 -4.35 23.99
N THR A 67 -13.90 -3.02 23.99
CA THR A 67 -14.54 -2.11 23.01
C THR A 67 -13.62 -1.79 21.84
N TRP A 68 -12.84 -2.76 21.37
CA TRP A 68 -11.85 -2.52 20.31
C TRP A 68 -12.46 -2.08 18.97
N ARG A 69 -13.77 -2.32 18.76
CA ARG A 69 -14.54 -1.85 17.59
C ARG A 69 -14.96 -0.38 17.68
N ASP A 70 -14.89 0.21 18.87
CA ASP A 70 -15.18 1.62 19.11
C ASP A 70 -13.84 2.36 19.22
N CYS A 71 -13.34 2.82 18.08
CA CYS A 71 -12.02 3.41 17.92
C CYS A 71 -12.15 4.88 17.49
N PRO A 72 -11.95 5.84 18.42
CA PRO A 72 -11.97 7.26 18.11
C PRO A 72 -10.86 7.65 17.11
N GLU A 73 -11.01 8.79 16.43
CA GLU A 73 -10.07 9.27 15.41
C GLU A 73 -8.60 9.33 15.87
N GLU A 74 -8.34 9.74 17.12
CA GLU A 74 -6.98 9.75 17.67
C GLU A 74 -6.42 8.33 17.84
N GLU A 75 -7.25 7.35 18.17
CA GLU A 75 -6.84 5.94 18.26
C GLU A 75 -6.64 5.34 16.86
N GLN A 76 -7.50 5.68 15.89
CA GLN A 76 -7.34 5.33 14.48
C GLN A 76 -6.00 5.84 13.92
N LYS A 77 -5.67 7.11 14.19
CA LYS A 77 -4.39 7.71 13.81
C LYS A 77 -3.21 6.93 14.39
N ASN A 78 -3.26 6.64 15.68
CA ASN A 78 -2.21 5.87 16.33
C ASN A 78 -2.10 4.46 15.77
N LEU A 79 -3.22 3.78 15.54
CA LEU A 79 -3.26 2.44 14.94
C LEU A 79 -2.63 2.43 13.54
N LEU A 80 -3.05 3.35 12.67
CA LEU A 80 -2.51 3.44 11.32
C LEU A 80 -1.00 3.72 11.36
N CYS A 81 -0.57 4.79 12.02
CA CYS A 81 0.84 5.18 12.04
C CYS A 81 1.74 4.08 12.64
N HIS A 82 1.31 3.42 13.72
CA HIS A 82 2.04 2.26 14.24
C HIS A 82 2.12 1.12 13.23
N THR A 83 1.00 0.77 12.59
CA THR A 83 0.96 -0.29 11.59
C THR A 83 1.87 -0.02 10.40
N LEU A 84 1.88 1.22 9.88
CA LEU A 84 2.77 1.61 8.79
C LEU A 84 4.25 1.49 9.22
N CYS A 85 4.57 1.86 10.47
CA CYS A 85 5.92 1.67 11.02
C CYS A 85 6.31 0.20 11.12
N ASP A 86 5.44 -0.68 11.63
CA ASP A 86 5.70 -2.13 11.77
C ASP A 86 6.02 -2.76 10.40
N ILE A 87 5.28 -2.38 9.35
CA ILE A 87 5.49 -2.89 7.99
C ILE A 87 6.79 -2.33 7.38
N LEU A 88 7.10 -1.05 7.59
CA LEU A 88 8.36 -0.45 7.11
C LEU A 88 9.57 -1.04 7.82
N GLU A 89 9.47 -1.30 9.13
CA GLU A 89 10.50 -2.01 9.90
C GLU A 89 10.75 -3.40 9.34
N MET A 90 9.66 -4.14 9.07
CA MET A 90 9.73 -5.48 8.48
C MET A 90 10.34 -5.50 7.07
N ALA A 91 10.02 -4.51 6.24
CA ALA A 91 10.54 -4.41 4.89
C ALA A 91 12.02 -4.02 4.83
N CYS A 92 12.56 -3.47 5.91
CA CYS A 92 13.97 -3.11 6.00
C CYS A 92 14.82 -4.39 6.02
N SER A 93 15.67 -4.57 5.00
CA SER A 93 16.59 -5.71 4.97
C SER A 93 17.69 -5.55 6.02
N ASP A 94 18.23 -6.65 6.54
CA ASP A 94 19.35 -6.66 7.49
C ASP A 94 20.59 -5.86 7.00
N ASN A 95 20.74 -5.70 5.69
CA ASN A 95 21.82 -4.95 5.05
C ASN A 95 21.44 -3.51 4.66
N SER A 96 20.24 -3.04 4.97
CA SER A 96 19.81 -1.67 4.64
C SER A 96 20.30 -0.69 5.69
N GLU A 97 20.97 0.37 5.24
CA GLU A 97 21.49 1.43 6.12
C GLU A 97 20.45 2.51 6.46
N SER A 98 19.25 2.46 5.86
CA SER A 98 18.24 3.51 6.06
C SER A 98 16.80 3.09 5.73
N TYR A 99 15.84 3.79 6.34
CA TYR A 99 14.43 3.74 5.98
C TYR A 99 14.09 4.86 4.99
N CYS A 100 13.10 4.65 4.13
CA CYS A 100 12.73 5.61 3.10
C CYS A 100 11.23 5.87 3.07
N LEU A 101 10.84 7.15 3.02
CA LEU A 101 9.47 7.56 2.75
C LEU A 101 9.37 8.23 1.37
N ALA A 102 8.36 7.84 0.62
CA ALA A 102 7.92 8.56 -0.57
C ALA A 102 6.98 9.68 -0.14
N THR A 103 7.32 10.91 -0.51
CA THR A 103 6.56 12.10 -0.15
C THR A 103 6.14 12.84 -1.40
N TRP A 104 4.93 13.38 -1.39
CA TRP A 104 4.40 14.13 -2.53
C TRP A 104 4.31 15.61 -2.19
N ILE A 105 4.98 16.45 -2.98
CA ILE A 105 4.88 17.90 -2.83
C ILE A 105 3.65 18.34 -3.60
N ARG A 106 2.62 18.81 -2.89
CA ARG A 106 1.51 19.52 -3.50
C ARG A 106 2.10 20.79 -4.10
N GLY A 107 2.18 20.87 -5.44
CA GLY A 107 2.54 22.13 -6.08
C GLY A 107 1.58 23.21 -5.57
N LYS A 108 2.11 24.36 -5.13
CA LYS A 108 1.28 25.55 -4.95
C LYS A 108 0.65 25.81 -6.31
N THR A 109 -0.62 25.48 -6.49
CA THR A 109 -1.38 25.96 -7.63
C THR A 109 -1.33 27.47 -7.56
N THR A 110 -0.88 28.08 -8.65
CA THR A 110 -0.80 29.52 -8.87
C THR A 110 -2.22 30.10 -9.01
N GLU A 111 -3.06 29.94 -8.00
CA GLU A 111 -4.42 30.50 -7.91
C GLU A 111 -4.62 31.36 -6.66
N GLU A 112 -3.54 31.74 -5.97
CA GLU A 112 -3.59 32.71 -4.84
C GLU A 112 -3.05 34.11 -5.22
N THR A 113 -2.89 34.42 -6.51
CA THR A 113 -2.50 35.77 -6.95
C THR A 113 -3.28 36.22 -8.19
N ALA A 114 -4.60 36.16 -8.13
CA ALA A 114 -5.43 37.17 -8.80
C ALA A 114 -5.80 38.21 -7.74
N SER A 115 -4.96 39.24 -7.65
CA SER A 115 -5.16 40.37 -6.75
C SER A 115 -6.52 41.01 -6.96
N ILE A 116 -7.21 41.21 -5.85
CA ILE A 116 -8.36 42.07 -5.63
C ILE A 116 -8.14 43.40 -6.37
N SER A 117 -8.99 43.69 -7.34
CA SER A 117 -9.24 45.05 -7.83
C SER A 117 -10.66 45.40 -7.38
N GLU A 118 -10.76 46.26 -6.38
CA GLU A 118 -12.02 46.78 -5.86
C GLU A 118 -12.84 47.48 -6.96
N GLY A 119 -14.09 47.05 -7.13
CA GLY A 119 -15.14 47.75 -7.85
C GLY A 119 -16.49 47.32 -7.24
N PRO A 120 -17.45 48.23 -7.01
CA PRO A 120 -18.54 47.97 -6.07
C PRO A 120 -19.69 47.17 -6.69
N ALA A 121 -20.11 46.15 -5.94
CA ALA A 121 -21.43 45.53 -5.81
C ALA A 121 -22.36 45.45 -7.03
N GLU A 122 -22.68 44.22 -7.45
CA GLU A 122 -24.07 43.78 -7.65
C GLU A 122 -24.18 42.25 -7.57
N SER A 123 -25.31 41.80 -7.03
CA SER A 123 -25.61 40.47 -6.53
C SER A 123 -25.88 39.42 -7.61
N SER A 124 -25.25 38.24 -7.50
CA SER A 124 -25.85 36.97 -7.91
C SER A 124 -25.13 35.79 -7.26
N HIS A 125 -25.84 35.04 -6.42
CA HIS A 125 -25.39 33.76 -5.89
C HIS A 125 -25.24 32.75 -7.03
N GLN A 126 -24.01 32.29 -7.27
CA GLN A 126 -23.76 31.00 -7.91
C GLN A 126 -22.79 30.24 -7.02
N GLU A 127 -23.25 29.11 -6.49
CA GLU A 127 -22.42 28.11 -5.85
C GLU A 127 -21.44 27.58 -6.90
N GLU A 128 -20.19 28.01 -6.83
CA GLU A 128 -19.09 27.36 -7.55
C GLU A 128 -18.84 26.00 -6.89
N GLN A 129 -19.58 24.99 -7.35
CA GLN A 129 -19.11 23.62 -7.22
C GLN A 129 -17.77 23.52 -7.95
N PRO A 130 -16.71 22.98 -7.32
CA PRO A 130 -15.48 22.70 -8.04
C PRO A 130 -15.82 21.69 -9.13
N SER A 131 -15.72 22.11 -10.40
CA SER A 131 -16.02 21.21 -11.52
C SER A 131 -15.16 19.95 -11.39
N ALA A 132 -15.80 18.78 -11.41
CA ALA A 132 -15.14 17.48 -11.32
C ALA A 132 -14.02 17.28 -12.37
N LEU A 133 -14.04 18.09 -13.44
CA LEU A 133 -13.08 18.12 -14.54
C LEU A 133 -11.69 18.67 -14.15
N ALA A 134 -11.58 19.56 -13.15
CA ALA A 134 -10.27 20.10 -12.73
C ALA A 134 -9.50 19.14 -11.79
N VAL A 135 -10.21 18.18 -11.18
CA VAL A 135 -9.63 17.15 -10.29
C VAL A 135 -9.02 15.97 -11.08
N GLU A 136 -9.35 15.85 -12.37
CA GLU A 136 -8.83 14.84 -13.31
C GLU A 136 -7.36 15.08 -13.71
N GLU A 137 -6.78 16.27 -13.51
CA GLU A 137 -5.43 16.63 -14.00
C GLU A 137 -4.27 16.46 -12.99
N LEU A 138 -4.45 15.59 -11.99
CA LEU A 138 -3.33 15.04 -11.20
C LEU A 138 -2.94 13.65 -11.73
N GLY A 139 -2.91 13.51 -13.06
CA GLY A 139 -2.67 12.26 -13.78
C GLY A 139 -1.35 11.58 -13.43
N PHE A 140 -1.22 10.32 -13.88
CA PHE A 140 -0.09 9.42 -13.59
C PHE A 140 1.27 10.10 -13.69
N GLU A 141 1.50 10.89 -14.75
CA GLU A 141 2.79 11.55 -14.98
C GLU A 141 3.09 12.64 -13.94
N ARG A 142 2.10 13.49 -13.63
CA ARG A 142 2.28 14.60 -12.67
C ARG A 142 2.49 14.08 -11.26
N PHE A 143 1.76 13.04 -10.86
CA PHE A 143 1.97 12.39 -9.58
C PHE A 143 3.43 11.93 -9.45
N HIS A 144 3.91 11.12 -10.40
CA HIS A 144 5.27 10.56 -10.35
C HIS A 144 6.37 11.62 -10.49
N ALA A 145 6.13 12.72 -11.21
CA ALA A 145 7.08 13.83 -11.34
C ALA A 145 7.32 14.59 -10.02
N LEU A 146 6.37 14.51 -9.07
CA LEU A 146 6.40 15.27 -7.82
C LEU A 146 6.71 14.40 -6.58
N ILE A 147 6.99 13.12 -6.77
CA ILE A 147 7.40 12.22 -5.68
C ILE A 147 8.87 12.44 -5.34
N HIS A 148 9.13 12.59 -4.05
CA HIS A 148 10.46 12.74 -3.48
C HIS A 148 10.74 11.63 -2.48
N LYS A 149 11.98 11.14 -2.46
CA LYS A 149 12.47 10.19 -1.46
C LYS A 149 13.05 10.95 -0.27
N ARG A 150 12.58 10.67 0.95
CA ARG A 150 13.21 11.09 2.21
C ARG A 150 13.80 9.86 2.90
N ALA A 151 15.07 9.93 3.30
CA ALA A 151 15.76 8.84 3.99
C ALA A 151 15.95 9.16 5.47
N PHE A 152 15.86 8.13 6.31
CA PHE A 152 15.98 8.19 7.78
C PHE A 152 16.98 7.15 8.25
N LYS A 153 17.87 7.53 9.17
CA LYS A 153 18.97 6.65 9.62
C LYS A 153 18.56 5.72 10.74
N SER A 154 17.47 6.03 11.44
CA SER A 154 17.01 5.26 12.59
C SER A 154 15.49 5.08 12.57
N PHE A 155 15.04 3.99 13.19
CA PHE A 155 13.62 3.69 13.32
C PHE A 155 12.84 4.76 14.12
N PRO A 156 13.38 5.36 15.20
CA PRO A 156 12.71 6.47 15.88
C PRO A 156 12.48 7.71 15.00
N GLU A 157 13.45 8.07 14.15
CA GLU A 157 13.30 9.17 13.18
C GLU A 157 12.22 8.87 12.15
N LEU A 158 12.22 7.64 11.60
CA LEU A 158 11.17 7.17 10.70
C LEU A 158 9.79 7.29 11.37
N LYS A 159 9.68 6.78 12.60
CA LYS A 159 8.42 6.78 13.35
C LYS A 159 7.88 8.19 13.54
N ALA A 160 8.72 9.14 13.93
CA ALA A 160 8.31 10.54 14.03
C ALA A 160 7.80 11.07 12.69
N ALA A 161 8.52 10.80 11.59
CA ALA A 161 8.12 11.24 10.26
C ALA A 161 6.81 10.61 9.77
N VAL A 162 6.53 9.34 10.09
CA VAL A 162 5.25 8.69 9.76
C VAL A 162 4.09 9.43 10.46
N TRP A 163 4.25 9.85 11.72
CA TRP A 163 3.24 10.65 12.43
C TRP A 163 3.05 12.04 11.82
N ASP A 164 4.15 12.72 11.52
CA ASP A 164 4.11 14.06 10.90
C ASP A 164 3.41 14.05 9.54
N GLN A 165 3.41 12.89 8.87
CA GLN A 165 2.78 12.69 7.57
C GLN A 165 1.40 12.05 7.62
N TYR A 166 0.76 11.97 8.80
CA TYR A 166 -0.56 11.34 8.96
C TYR A 166 -1.57 11.79 7.90
N SER A 167 -1.68 13.09 7.67
CA SER A 167 -2.60 13.66 6.67
C SER A 167 -2.27 13.20 5.25
N ALA A 168 -1.01 12.93 4.91
CA ALA A 168 -0.66 12.42 3.59
C ALA A 168 -1.12 10.96 3.40
N TRP A 169 -1.12 10.15 4.45
CA TRP A 169 -1.55 8.75 4.40
C TRP A 169 -3.06 8.62 4.20
N THR A 170 -3.86 9.54 4.77
CA THR A 170 -5.33 9.50 4.68
C THR A 170 -5.88 10.23 3.46
N ASN A 171 -5.08 11.10 2.82
CA ASN A 171 -5.47 11.82 1.61
C ASN A 171 -5.20 11.04 0.32
N ARG A 172 -5.65 11.61 -0.82
CA ARG A 172 -5.37 11.13 -2.18
C ARG A 172 -3.89 10.73 -2.32
N PHE A 173 -3.66 9.56 -2.90
CA PHE A 173 -2.38 8.87 -3.10
C PHE A 173 -1.73 8.25 -1.85
N GLY A 174 -2.33 8.33 -0.66
CA GLY A 174 -1.73 7.79 0.57
C GLY A 174 -1.33 6.31 0.47
N VAL A 175 -2.15 5.48 -0.18
CA VAL A 175 -1.84 4.06 -0.43
C VAL A 175 -0.60 3.90 -1.31
N LEU A 176 -0.50 4.67 -2.41
CA LEU A 176 0.66 4.63 -3.31
C LEU A 176 1.93 5.17 -2.64
N LEU A 177 1.82 6.26 -1.87
CA LEU A 177 2.95 6.81 -1.12
C LEU A 177 3.47 5.79 -0.10
N PHE A 178 2.58 5.07 0.57
CA PHE A 178 2.99 4.01 1.48
C PHE A 178 3.64 2.83 0.73
N LEU A 179 3.04 2.33 -0.35
CA LEU A 179 3.64 1.29 -1.19
C LEU A 179 5.05 1.67 -1.64
N TYR A 180 5.24 2.90 -2.10
CA TYR A 180 6.54 3.38 -2.56
C TYR A 180 7.52 3.52 -1.40
N SER A 181 7.07 3.90 -0.22
CA SER A 181 7.89 3.94 1.00
C SER A 181 8.41 2.53 1.35
N VAL A 182 7.54 1.51 1.27
CA VAL A 182 7.92 0.10 1.51
C VAL A 182 8.94 -0.37 0.47
N ILE A 183 8.70 -0.12 -0.82
CA ILE A 183 9.61 -0.50 -1.91
C ILE A 183 10.98 0.19 -1.77
N LEU A 184 10.99 1.49 -1.46
CA LEU A 184 12.22 2.26 -1.30
C LEU A 184 13.00 1.84 -0.05
N THR A 185 12.31 1.45 1.03
CA THR A 185 12.92 0.94 2.26
C THR A 185 13.53 -0.45 2.05
N LYS A 186 12.84 -1.33 1.32
CA LYS A 186 13.36 -2.64 0.92
C LYS A 186 14.54 -2.54 -0.05
N GLY A 187 14.47 -1.57 -0.96
CA GLY A 187 15.41 -1.38 -2.06
C GLY A 187 14.96 -2.08 -3.34
N ILE A 188 14.98 -1.35 -4.46
CA ILE A 188 14.52 -1.82 -5.77
C ILE A 188 15.31 -3.05 -6.23
N GLU A 189 16.63 -3.03 -6.10
CA GLU A 189 17.48 -4.16 -6.51
C GLU A 189 17.25 -5.40 -5.65
N ASN A 190 17.00 -5.24 -4.35
CA ASN A 190 16.65 -6.36 -3.48
C ASN A 190 15.33 -7.01 -3.93
N ILE A 191 14.32 -6.21 -4.31
CA ILE A 191 13.06 -6.74 -4.83
C ILE A 191 13.28 -7.47 -6.15
N LYS A 192 14.05 -6.89 -7.08
CA LYS A 192 14.38 -7.54 -8.36
C LYS A 192 15.11 -8.88 -8.19
N ASN A 193 15.92 -9.01 -7.14
CA ASN A 193 16.62 -10.25 -6.82
C ASN A 193 15.71 -11.29 -6.13
N GLU A 194 14.56 -10.88 -5.60
CA GLU A 194 13.60 -11.76 -4.90
C GLU A 194 12.45 -12.23 -5.81
N ILE A 195 12.08 -11.45 -6.82
CA ILE A 195 11.04 -11.81 -7.81
C ILE A 195 11.60 -12.77 -8.87
N GLU A 196 10.75 -13.70 -9.32
CA GLU A 196 11.14 -14.69 -10.33
C GLU A 196 11.35 -14.08 -11.72
N ASP A 197 10.43 -13.21 -12.13
CA ASP A 197 10.50 -12.48 -13.39
C ASP A 197 10.47 -10.98 -13.12
N ALA A 198 11.65 -10.35 -13.20
CA ALA A 198 11.80 -8.91 -13.00
C ALA A 198 11.25 -8.05 -14.16
N THR A 199 10.76 -8.69 -15.22
CA THR A 199 10.07 -8.00 -16.32
C THR A 199 8.58 -7.80 -16.04
N GLU A 200 8.00 -8.62 -15.17
CA GLU A 200 6.61 -8.51 -14.73
C GLU A 200 6.46 -7.40 -13.65
N PRO A 201 5.51 -6.46 -13.83
CA PRO A 201 5.30 -5.39 -12.88
C PRO A 201 4.59 -5.85 -11.60
N LEU A 202 4.78 -5.11 -10.52
CA LEU A 202 4.08 -5.40 -9.26
C LEU A 202 2.57 -5.11 -9.30
N ILE A 203 2.12 -4.24 -10.20
CA ILE A 203 0.72 -3.99 -10.51
C ILE A 203 0.48 -4.46 -11.95
N ASP A 204 -0.45 -5.39 -12.12
CA ASP A 204 -0.83 -5.91 -13.43
C ASP A 204 -1.31 -4.76 -14.34
N PRO A 205 -0.72 -4.60 -15.55
CA PRO A 205 -0.97 -3.44 -16.41
C PRO A 205 -2.31 -3.53 -17.15
N VAL A 206 -2.99 -4.69 -17.10
CA VAL A 206 -4.26 -4.94 -17.79
C VAL A 206 -5.43 -4.85 -16.81
N TYR A 207 -5.32 -5.51 -15.67
CA TYR A 207 -6.38 -5.67 -14.68
C TYR A 207 -6.17 -4.81 -13.42
N GLY A 208 -4.95 -4.34 -13.16
CA GLY A 208 -4.66 -3.46 -12.04
C GLY A 208 -4.56 -4.15 -10.68
N HIS A 209 -4.43 -5.48 -10.66
CA HIS A 209 -4.26 -6.26 -9.43
C HIS A 209 -2.80 -6.19 -8.95
N GLY A 210 -2.58 -6.15 -7.64
CA GLY A 210 -1.24 -6.32 -7.09
C GLY A 210 -0.78 -7.78 -7.21
N SER A 211 0.48 -7.99 -7.58
CA SER A 211 1.07 -9.32 -7.73
C SER A 211 1.25 -10.02 -6.38
N GLN A 212 1.43 -11.34 -6.40
CA GLN A 212 1.75 -12.11 -5.19
C GLN A 212 3.05 -11.63 -4.52
N SER A 213 4.04 -11.20 -5.31
CA SER A 213 5.28 -10.59 -4.83
C SER A 213 5.03 -9.33 -4.02
N LEU A 214 4.12 -8.45 -4.48
CA LEU A 214 3.74 -7.25 -3.75
C LEU A 214 3.03 -7.61 -2.44
N ILE A 215 2.10 -8.57 -2.48
CA ILE A 215 1.38 -9.04 -1.28
C ILE A 215 2.39 -9.61 -0.25
N ASN A 216 3.30 -10.47 -0.70
CA ASN A 216 4.31 -11.09 0.15
C ASN A 216 5.30 -10.06 0.73
N LEU A 217 5.67 -9.02 -0.04
CA LEU A 217 6.50 -7.92 0.45
C LEU A 217 5.84 -7.22 1.64
N LEU A 218 4.54 -6.92 1.53
CA LEU A 218 3.78 -6.25 2.59
C LEU A 218 3.48 -7.18 3.79
N LEU A 219 3.43 -8.50 3.57
CA LEU A 219 3.17 -9.50 4.61
C LEU A 219 4.41 -9.95 5.38
N THR A 220 5.55 -10.02 4.70
CA THR A 220 6.75 -10.72 5.19
C THR A 220 8.04 -9.92 5.08
N GLY A 221 8.02 -8.77 4.40
CA GLY A 221 9.23 -8.02 4.06
C GLY A 221 10.04 -8.61 2.90
N HIS A 222 9.57 -9.69 2.26
CA HIS A 222 10.21 -10.37 1.14
C HIS A 222 9.27 -10.45 -0.07
N ALA A 223 9.75 -10.02 -1.25
CA ALA A 223 8.97 -9.92 -2.47
C ALA A 223 8.94 -11.22 -3.30
N VAL A 224 9.10 -12.39 -2.68
CA VAL A 224 9.05 -13.67 -3.38
C VAL A 224 7.67 -13.90 -4.00
N SER A 225 7.60 -14.48 -5.19
CA SER A 225 6.31 -14.73 -5.88
C SER A 225 5.51 -15.90 -5.29
N ASN A 226 6.17 -16.75 -4.49
CA ASN A 226 5.61 -18.02 -4.06
C ASN A 226 5.06 -18.00 -2.64
N VAL A 227 4.12 -18.90 -2.38
CA VAL A 227 3.40 -19.01 -1.11
C VAL A 227 3.75 -20.27 -0.30
N TRP A 228 4.78 -21.02 -0.72
CA TRP A 228 5.25 -22.21 0.02
C TRP A 228 6.47 -21.93 0.89
N ASP A 229 6.76 -22.86 1.80
CA ASP A 229 7.92 -22.76 2.69
C ASP A 229 9.20 -23.15 1.95
N GLY A 230 10.25 -22.35 2.15
CA GLY A 230 11.61 -22.61 1.67
C GLY A 230 11.79 -22.52 0.16
N ASP A 231 13.05 -22.49 -0.26
CA ASP A 231 13.39 -22.50 -1.68
C ASP A 231 13.13 -23.88 -2.29
N ARG A 232 12.78 -23.89 -3.58
CA ARG A 232 12.64 -25.11 -4.38
C ARG A 232 13.55 -25.02 -5.60
N GLU A 233 13.94 -26.17 -6.10
CA GLU A 233 14.68 -26.27 -7.37
C GLU A 233 13.80 -27.01 -8.39
N CYS A 234 13.62 -26.40 -9.56
CA CYS A 234 12.87 -26.99 -10.66
C CYS A 234 13.67 -26.85 -11.96
N SER A 235 14.09 -27.97 -12.54
CA SER A 235 14.83 -28.00 -13.82
C SER A 235 16.08 -27.09 -13.83
N GLY A 236 16.81 -27.02 -12.71
CA GLY A 236 17.99 -26.17 -12.56
C GLY A 236 17.70 -24.68 -12.28
N MET A 237 16.42 -24.30 -12.18
CA MET A 237 16.00 -22.97 -11.74
C MET A 237 15.67 -22.99 -10.25
N LYS A 238 16.23 -22.04 -9.51
CA LYS A 238 15.95 -21.84 -8.09
C LYS A 238 14.72 -20.94 -7.94
N LEU A 239 13.67 -21.46 -7.32
CA LEU A 239 12.43 -20.75 -7.00
C LEU A 239 12.43 -20.39 -5.51
N LEU A 240 12.34 -19.11 -5.21
CA LEU A 240 12.39 -18.62 -3.82
C LEU A 240 11.02 -18.78 -3.14
N GLY A 241 11.00 -19.28 -1.91
CA GLY A 241 9.79 -19.39 -1.10
C GLY A 241 9.82 -18.49 0.13
N ILE A 242 8.92 -18.74 1.07
CA ILE A 242 8.84 -18.05 2.36
C ILE A 242 9.80 -18.74 3.34
N HIS A 243 10.66 -17.98 4.03
CA HIS A 243 11.68 -18.57 4.92
C HIS A 243 11.36 -18.48 6.42
N LYS A 244 10.36 -17.70 6.81
CA LYS A 244 10.02 -17.45 8.22
C LYS A 244 8.52 -17.42 8.42
N GLN A 245 8.08 -17.91 9.58
CA GLN A 245 6.67 -17.84 9.99
C GLN A 245 6.20 -16.39 10.06
N ALA A 246 5.15 -16.07 9.31
CA ALA A 246 4.62 -14.73 9.19
C ALA A 246 3.85 -14.29 10.45
N THR A 247 3.81 -12.98 10.68
CA THR A 247 3.06 -12.39 11.79
C THR A 247 1.56 -12.53 11.58
N VAL A 248 1.10 -12.24 10.36
CA VAL A 248 -0.25 -12.51 9.86
C VAL A 248 -0.13 -13.38 8.63
N GLY A 249 -1.13 -14.23 8.40
CA GLY A 249 -1.07 -15.30 7.41
C GLY A 249 -1.61 -14.90 6.05
N PHE A 250 -1.50 -15.83 5.12
CA PHE A 250 -2.12 -15.75 3.80
C PHE A 250 -2.70 -17.12 3.45
N LEU A 251 -3.89 -17.12 2.87
CA LEU A 251 -4.55 -18.28 2.28
C LEU A 251 -5.10 -17.85 0.92
N THR A 252 -5.30 -18.80 0.01
CA THR A 252 -5.84 -18.50 -1.31
C THR A 252 -6.81 -19.57 -1.78
N LEU A 253 -7.86 -19.14 -2.48
CA LEU A 253 -8.80 -20.00 -3.20
C LEU A 253 -8.05 -20.96 -4.15
N MET A 254 -6.94 -20.51 -4.73
CA MET A 254 -6.12 -21.31 -5.66
C MET A 254 -5.60 -22.60 -5.03
N GLU A 255 -5.37 -22.62 -3.71
CA GLU A 255 -5.01 -23.84 -3.01
C GLU A 255 -6.18 -24.83 -2.91
N SER A 256 -7.39 -24.34 -2.64
CA SER A 256 -8.60 -25.20 -2.61
C SER A 256 -8.89 -25.81 -4.00
N LEU A 257 -8.56 -25.06 -5.06
CA LEU A 257 -8.65 -25.50 -6.45
C LEU A 257 -7.44 -26.35 -6.89
N ARG A 258 -6.48 -26.60 -5.98
CA ARG A 258 -5.28 -27.43 -6.20
C ARG A 258 -4.28 -26.87 -7.22
N TYR A 259 -4.32 -25.57 -7.51
CA TYR A 259 -3.32 -24.90 -8.37
C TYR A 259 -2.00 -24.63 -7.64
N CYS A 260 -2.04 -24.41 -6.33
CA CYS A 260 -0.85 -24.22 -5.50
C CYS A 260 -1.01 -24.88 -4.13
N LYS A 261 0.08 -24.90 -3.36
CA LYS A 261 0.06 -25.30 -1.94
C LYS A 261 0.68 -24.19 -1.11
N VAL A 262 -0.09 -23.60 -0.21
CA VAL A 262 0.40 -22.59 0.73
C VAL A 262 1.17 -23.31 1.85
N GLY A 263 2.32 -22.76 2.19
CA GLY A 263 3.25 -23.25 3.20
C GLY A 263 2.75 -23.00 4.62
N SER A 264 3.32 -23.74 5.58
CA SER A 264 3.03 -23.61 7.00
C SER A 264 3.38 -22.22 7.56
N TYR A 265 4.36 -21.53 6.99
CA TYR A 265 4.77 -20.20 7.42
C TYR A 265 3.73 -19.12 7.13
N LEU A 266 2.86 -19.32 6.14
CA LEU A 266 1.72 -18.44 5.86
C LEU A 266 0.39 -19.00 6.39
N LYS A 267 0.23 -20.32 6.46
CA LYS A 267 -0.98 -20.97 6.99
C LYS A 267 -1.12 -20.88 8.49
N SER A 268 -0.01 -20.96 9.21
CA SER A 268 0.03 -20.97 10.68
C SER A 268 0.75 -19.72 11.18
N PRO A 269 0.17 -18.51 11.00
CA PRO A 269 0.77 -17.26 11.45
C PRO A 269 0.83 -17.15 12.98
N LYS A 270 1.62 -16.18 13.46
CA LYS A 270 1.74 -15.89 14.90
C LYS A 270 0.46 -15.36 15.53
N PHE A 271 -0.31 -14.58 14.76
CA PHE A 271 -1.64 -14.10 15.15
C PHE A 271 -2.69 -14.76 14.25
N PRO A 272 -3.86 -15.14 14.78
CA PRO A 272 -4.92 -15.81 14.03
C PRO A 272 -5.66 -14.82 13.10
N ILE A 273 -4.91 -14.26 12.16
CA ILE A 273 -5.32 -13.26 11.17
C ILE A 273 -4.71 -13.71 9.85
N TRP A 274 -5.51 -13.76 8.80
CA TRP A 274 -5.11 -14.17 7.46
C TRP A 274 -5.67 -13.20 6.42
N ILE A 275 -4.89 -12.93 5.39
CA ILE A 275 -5.42 -12.45 4.13
C ILE A 275 -5.89 -13.64 3.31
N LEU A 276 -7.12 -13.58 2.81
CA LEU A 276 -7.72 -14.56 1.91
C LEU A 276 -7.70 -14.00 0.49
N GLY A 277 -6.92 -14.63 -0.40
CA GLY A 277 -6.94 -14.34 -1.83
C GLY A 277 -8.04 -15.10 -2.54
N SER A 278 -8.99 -14.38 -3.15
CA SER A 278 -9.90 -14.92 -4.16
C SER A 278 -9.28 -14.79 -5.55
N GLU A 279 -10.07 -14.96 -6.62
CA GLU A 279 -9.58 -14.76 -8.00
C GLU A 279 -9.11 -13.32 -8.26
N THR A 280 -9.79 -12.32 -7.68
CA THR A 280 -9.57 -10.90 -8.03
C THR A 280 -9.52 -9.95 -6.82
N HIS A 281 -9.80 -10.45 -5.62
CA HIS A 281 -9.94 -9.64 -4.41
C HIS A 281 -9.27 -10.29 -3.19
N LEU A 282 -8.78 -9.45 -2.27
CA LEU A 282 -8.20 -9.87 -1.00
C LEU A 282 -9.11 -9.42 0.15
N THR A 283 -9.42 -10.33 1.06
CA THR A 283 -10.21 -10.05 2.27
C THR A 283 -9.43 -10.46 3.51
N VAL A 284 -9.63 -9.77 4.63
CA VAL A 284 -9.01 -10.17 5.90
C VAL A 284 -9.97 -11.04 6.70
N PHE A 285 -9.50 -12.22 7.11
CA PHE A 285 -10.20 -13.14 8.00
C PHE A 285 -9.41 -13.28 9.31
N PHE A 286 -10.09 -13.30 10.44
CA PHE A 286 -9.44 -13.44 11.75
C PHE A 286 -10.36 -14.10 12.77
N ALA A 287 -9.78 -14.65 13.83
CA ALA A 287 -10.50 -15.20 14.97
C ALA A 287 -9.90 -14.64 16.27
N LYS A 288 -10.61 -13.72 16.93
CA LYS A 288 -10.22 -13.10 18.22
C LYS A 288 -10.88 -13.81 19.39
#